data_AF-A0A6B1G1E4-F1
#
_entry.id   AF-A0A6B1G1E4-F1
#
_cell.length_a   1.000
_cell.length_b   1.000
_cell.length_c   1.000
_cell.angle_alpha   90.00
_cell.angle_beta   90.00
_cell.angle_gamma   90.00
#
_symmetry.space_group_name_H-M   'P 1'
#
loop_
_entity.id
_entity.type
_entity.pdbx_description
1 polymer ?
#
loop_
_entity_poly.entity_id
_entity_poly.type
_entity_poly.pdbx_seq_one_letter_code
_entity_poly.pdbx_strand_id
1 'polypeptide(L)'
;MDMTDPELVGLCLDTGHYHYGGGDVVAATRQYADRIWYLHIKDVWPDKLEQVRRERIHMRQAWAMDIFAELGRGAVDFPAFFDVLRQQGYQGWMIVEQDSVGRLQRDPGWSPVESARQSRDYIRDVLKV
;
A
#
# COMPACT_ATOMS: atom_id res chain seq x y z
N MET A 1 0.61 -15.38 12.68
CA MET A 1 -0.81 -15.11 13.05
C MET A 1 -1.33 -16.24 13.93
N ASP A 2 -0.45 -16.88 14.70
CA ASP A 2 -0.64 -18.28 15.12
C ASP A 2 -1.28 -18.36 16.50
N MET A 3 -1.31 -17.22 17.21
CA MET A 3 -1.90 -17.04 18.53
C MET A 3 -3.31 -16.42 18.45
N THR A 4 -3.94 -16.40 17.29
CA THR A 4 -5.29 -15.85 17.08
C THR A 4 -6.18 -16.84 16.37
N ASP A 5 -7.45 -16.86 16.78
CA ASP A 5 -8.48 -17.69 16.13
C ASP A 5 -8.76 -17.15 14.70
N PRO A 6 -8.57 -17.97 13.65
CA PRO A 6 -8.78 -17.55 12.27
C PRO A 6 -10.24 -17.24 11.94
N GLU A 7 -11.22 -17.74 12.70
CA GLU A 7 -12.64 -17.44 12.47
C GLU A 7 -13.05 -16.10 13.09
N LEU A 8 -12.29 -15.59 14.06
CA LEU A 8 -12.60 -14.36 14.78
C LEU A 8 -11.67 -13.19 14.42
N VAL A 9 -10.45 -13.48 13.96
CA VAL A 9 -9.43 -12.47 13.69
C VAL A 9 -8.86 -12.62 12.29
N GLY A 10 -9.23 -11.67 11.43
CA GLY A 10 -8.64 -11.44 10.12
C GLY A 10 -7.49 -10.44 10.12
N LEU A 11 -6.72 -10.47 9.05
CA LEU A 11 -5.68 -9.52 8.71
C LEU A 11 -6.24 -8.44 7.78
N CYS A 12 -6.08 -7.17 8.16
CA CYS A 12 -6.04 -6.07 7.21
C CYS A 12 -4.60 -5.92 6.74
N LEU A 13 -4.30 -6.38 5.51
CA LEU A 13 -2.97 -6.21 4.96
C LEU A 13 -2.92 -4.86 4.22
N ASP A 14 -2.19 -3.92 4.81
CA ASP A 14 -1.84 -2.66 4.16
C ASP A 14 -0.49 -2.79 3.46
N THR A 15 -0.54 -2.76 2.13
CA THR A 15 0.61 -2.96 1.26
C THR A 15 1.70 -1.89 1.48
N GLY A 16 1.32 -0.64 1.72
CA GLY A 16 2.25 0.47 1.90
C GLY A 16 2.90 0.44 3.29
N HIS A 17 2.09 0.27 4.34
CA HIS A 17 2.61 0.17 5.71
C HIS A 17 3.47 -1.08 5.92
N TYR A 18 3.08 -2.22 5.36
CA TYR A 18 3.86 -3.45 5.47
C TYR A 18 5.23 -3.30 4.78
N HIS A 19 5.25 -2.74 3.57
CA HIS A 19 6.50 -2.45 2.85
C HIS A 19 7.36 -1.40 3.56
N TYR A 20 6.75 -0.33 4.07
CA TYR A 20 7.44 0.69 4.88
C TYR A 20 8.18 0.04 6.06
N GLY A 21 7.52 -0.90 6.76
CA GLY A 21 8.10 -1.68 7.86
C GLY A 21 9.23 -2.64 7.47
N GLY A 22 9.54 -2.76 6.17
CA GLY A 22 10.57 -3.66 5.64
C GLY A 22 10.05 -5.03 5.23
N GLY A 23 8.73 -5.24 5.21
CA GLY A 23 8.11 -6.49 4.80
C GLY A 23 8.03 -6.66 3.28
N ASP A 24 8.09 -7.90 2.83
CA ASP A 24 7.77 -8.28 1.44
C ASP A 24 6.26 -8.53 1.33
N VAL A 25 5.59 -7.62 0.64
CA VAL A 25 4.13 -7.64 0.44
C VAL A 25 3.67 -8.89 -0.30
N VAL A 26 4.40 -9.33 -1.33
CA VAL A 26 4.02 -10.50 -2.13
C VAL A 26 4.17 -11.77 -1.31
N ALA A 27 5.26 -11.88 -0.54
CA ALA A 27 5.48 -13.00 0.36
C ALA A 27 4.39 -13.05 1.46
N ALA A 28 4.06 -11.91 2.06
CA ALA A 28 3.01 -11.82 3.07
C ALA A 28 1.62 -12.20 2.53
N THR A 29 1.29 -11.78 1.31
CA THR A 29 0.03 -12.15 0.66
C THR A 29 -0.06 -13.66 0.45
N ARG A 30 1.03 -14.33 0.05
CA ARG A 30 1.05 -15.80 -0.05
C ARG A 30 0.94 -16.47 1.32
N GLN A 31 1.69 -15.97 2.29
CA GLN A 31 1.76 -16.56 3.63
C GLN A 31 0.44 -16.48 4.39
N TYR A 32 -0.29 -15.37 4.23
CA TYR A 32 -1.49 -15.07 5.01
C TYR A 32 -2.76 -15.04 4.16
N ALA A 33 -2.77 -15.69 2.99
CA ALA A 33 -3.87 -15.64 2.04
C ALA A 33 -5.23 -15.98 2.65
N ASP A 34 -5.28 -17.02 3.49
CA ASP A 34 -6.44 -17.50 4.24
C ASP A 34 -6.85 -16.58 5.41
N ARG A 35 -5.96 -15.67 5.81
CA ARG A 35 -6.17 -14.72 6.92
C ARG A 35 -6.49 -13.31 6.44
N ILE A 36 -6.25 -12.95 5.19
CA ILE A 36 -6.53 -11.60 4.68
C ILE A 36 -8.04 -11.43 4.50
N TRP A 37 -8.64 -10.56 5.30
CA TRP A 37 -10.06 -10.23 5.21
C TRP A 37 -10.30 -8.91 4.49
N TYR A 38 -9.33 -7.99 4.58
CA TYR A 38 -9.44 -6.64 4.02
C TYR A 38 -8.07 -6.17 3.54
N LEU A 39 -8.05 -5.34 2.50
CA LEU A 39 -6.82 -4.84 1.91
C LEU A 39 -6.81 -3.32 1.81
N HIS A 40 -5.71 -2.72 2.23
CA HIS A 40 -5.35 -1.36 1.85
C HIS A 40 -4.28 -1.42 0.75
N ILE A 41 -4.63 -0.89 -0.41
CA ILE A 41 -3.75 -0.78 -1.57
C ILE A 41 -3.12 0.61 -1.51
N LYS A 42 -1.85 0.66 -1.11
CA LYS A 42 -1.08 1.86 -0.81
C LYS A 42 0.36 1.62 -1.25
N ASP A 43 0.94 2.61 -1.91
CA ASP A 43 2.31 2.52 -2.42
C ASP A 43 3.25 3.45 -1.63
N VAL A 44 4.56 3.26 -1.75
CA VAL A 44 5.57 3.99 -0.99
C VAL A 44 6.68 4.48 -1.91
N TRP A 45 7.04 5.76 -1.80
CA TRP A 45 8.17 6.33 -2.54
C TRP A 45 9.50 5.70 -2.08
N PRO A 46 10.24 4.99 -2.96
CA PRO A 46 11.44 4.24 -2.57
C PRO A 46 12.58 5.14 -2.05
N ASP A 47 12.78 6.28 -2.71
CA ASP A 47 13.75 7.31 -2.37
C ASP A 47 13.47 7.96 -1.02
N LYS A 48 12.20 8.30 -0.75
CA LYS A 48 11.79 8.81 0.56
C LYS A 48 11.91 7.75 1.65
N LEU A 49 11.60 6.49 1.35
CA LEU A 49 11.74 5.39 2.31
C LEU A 49 13.21 5.12 2.65
N GLU A 50 14.10 5.18 1.66
CA GLU A 50 15.54 5.12 1.89
C GLU A 50 16.01 6.27 2.79
N GLN A 51 15.57 7.50 2.52
CA GLN A 51 15.87 8.65 3.37
C GLN A 51 15.40 8.41 4.82
N VAL A 52 14.14 8.00 5.00
CA VAL A 52 13.55 7.72 6.32
C VAL A 52 14.37 6.70 7.09
N ARG A 53 14.82 5.62 6.43
CA ARG A 53 15.66 4.59 7.04
C ARG A 53 17.05 5.12 7.41
N ARG A 54 17.70 5.82 6.49
CA ARG A 54 19.05 6.40 6.70
C ARG A 54 19.07 7.40 7.84
N GLU A 55 18.07 8.28 7.90
CA GLU A 55 18.01 9.41 8.83
C GLU A 55 17.21 9.09 10.10
N ARG A 56 16.65 7.88 10.21
CA ARG A 56 15.80 7.43 11.33
C ARG A 56 14.63 8.39 11.59
N ILE A 57 13.98 8.82 10.51
CA ILE A 57 12.86 9.77 10.57
C ILE A 57 11.65 9.10 11.22
N HIS A 58 11.03 9.80 12.17
CA HIS A 58 9.82 9.30 12.82
C HIS A 58 8.61 9.38 11.88
N MET A 59 7.67 8.43 12.03
CA MET A 59 6.51 8.27 11.14
C MET A 59 5.74 9.58 10.88
N ARG A 60 5.49 10.40 11.92
CA ARG A 60 4.78 11.68 11.74
C ARG A 60 5.50 12.63 10.78
N GLN A 61 6.82 12.64 10.81
CA GLN A 61 7.62 13.43 9.87
C GLN A 61 7.64 12.79 8.49
N ALA A 62 7.72 11.46 8.39
CA ALA A 62 7.61 10.75 7.11
C ALA A 62 6.27 11.04 6.40
N TRP A 63 5.16 11.05 7.15
CA TRP A 63 3.86 11.48 6.61
C TRP A 63 3.85 12.93 6.15
N ALA A 64 4.47 13.82 6.93
CA ALA A 64 4.64 15.21 6.54
C ALA A 64 5.59 15.40 5.35
N MET A 65 6.30 14.35 4.90
CA MET A 65 7.09 14.34 3.68
C MET A 65 6.34 13.68 2.50
N ASP A 66 5.07 13.32 2.68
CA ASP A 66 4.25 12.56 1.73
C ASP A 66 4.95 11.26 1.31
N ILE A 67 5.31 10.43 2.29
CA ILE A 67 6.03 9.16 2.08
C ILE A 67 5.27 8.17 1.18
N PHE A 68 3.94 8.20 1.19
CA PHE A 68 3.12 7.31 0.37
C PHE A 68 2.89 7.87 -1.03
N ALA A 69 2.96 6.99 -2.02
CA ALA A 69 2.88 7.31 -3.44
C ALA A 69 1.51 6.93 -4.01
N GLU A 70 1.10 7.65 -5.06
CA GLU A 70 0.07 7.15 -5.96
C GLU A 70 0.47 5.77 -6.52
N LEU A 71 -0.51 4.89 -6.73
CA LEU A 71 -0.23 3.50 -7.11
C LEU A 71 0.57 3.40 -8.41
N GLY A 72 1.58 2.52 -8.43
CA GLY A 72 2.43 2.27 -9.60
C GLY A 72 3.59 3.25 -9.74
N ARG A 73 3.76 4.17 -8.79
CA ARG A 73 4.90 5.09 -8.74
C ARG A 73 5.90 4.74 -7.65
N GLY A 74 5.52 3.88 -6.72
CA GLY A 74 6.36 3.49 -5.59
C GLY A 74 7.00 2.12 -5.77
N ALA A 75 7.31 1.50 -4.62
CA ALA A 75 8.17 0.33 -4.53
C ALA A 75 7.41 -1.01 -4.48
N VAL A 76 6.08 -1.00 -4.31
CA VAL A 76 5.31 -2.26 -4.19
C VAL A 76 5.11 -2.90 -5.57
N ASP A 77 5.46 -4.18 -5.71
CA ASP A 77 5.19 -4.98 -6.91
C ASP A 77 3.71 -5.40 -6.96
N PHE A 78 2.86 -4.46 -7.38
CA PHE A 78 1.42 -4.70 -7.51
C PHE A 78 1.05 -5.79 -8.52
N PRO A 79 1.70 -5.91 -9.71
CA PRO A 79 1.44 -7.03 -10.60
C PRO A 79 1.59 -8.39 -9.91
N ALA A 80 2.72 -8.63 -9.22
CA ALA A 80 2.94 -9.88 -8.50
C ALA A 80 1.97 -10.05 -7.32
N PHE A 81 1.67 -8.99 -6.59
CA PHE A 81 0.69 -9.00 -5.50
C PHE A 81 -0.71 -9.41 -5.98
N PHE A 82 -1.21 -8.80 -7.06
CA PHE A 82 -2.53 -9.13 -7.61
C PHE A 82 -2.57 -10.52 -8.26
N ASP A 83 -1.47 -10.99 -8.84
CA ASP A 83 -1.37 -12.36 -9.34
C ASP A 83 -1.52 -13.38 -8.21
N VAL A 84 -0.92 -13.13 -7.05
CA VAL A 84 -1.13 -13.97 -5.85
C VAL A 84 -2.58 -13.91 -5.41
N LEU A 85 -3.20 -12.72 -5.31
CA LEU A 85 -4.61 -12.61 -4.92
C LEU A 85 -5.55 -13.40 -5.84
N ARG A 86 -5.31 -13.35 -7.15
CA ARG A 86 -6.08 -14.12 -8.15
C ARG A 86 -5.90 -15.63 -7.97
N GLN A 87 -4.66 -16.08 -7.78
CA GLN A 87 -4.36 -17.50 -7.56
C GLN A 87 -5.00 -18.03 -6.28
N GLN A 88 -5.10 -17.18 -5.24
CA GLN A 88 -5.73 -17.51 -3.96
C GLN A 88 -7.25 -17.31 -3.96
N GLY A 89 -7.82 -16.80 -5.06
CA GLY A 89 -9.26 -16.57 -5.17
C GLY A 89 -9.79 -15.54 -4.17
N TYR A 90 -9.02 -14.50 -3.84
CA TYR A 90 -9.48 -13.46 -2.93
C TYR A 90 -10.73 -12.75 -3.51
N GLN A 91 -11.78 -12.61 -2.71
CA GLN A 91 -13.07 -11.98 -3.08
C GLN A 91 -13.49 -10.88 -2.10
N GLY A 92 -12.61 -10.49 -1.18
CA GLY A 92 -12.90 -9.46 -0.18
C GLY A 92 -12.76 -8.04 -0.71
N TRP A 93 -12.99 -7.07 0.17
CA TRP A 93 -12.89 -5.66 -0.18
C TRP A 93 -11.44 -5.16 -0.18
N MET A 94 -11.15 -4.29 -1.13
CA MET A 94 -9.89 -3.55 -1.24
C MET A 94 -10.21 -2.06 -1.29
N ILE A 95 -9.40 -1.26 -0.62
CA ILE A 95 -9.48 0.21 -0.70
C ILE A 95 -8.15 0.76 -1.19
N VAL A 96 -8.21 1.70 -2.13
CA VAL A 96 -7.05 2.53 -2.47
C VAL A 96 -6.93 3.59 -1.39
N GLU A 97 -5.84 3.56 -0.62
CA GLU A 97 -5.62 4.50 0.47
C GLU A 97 -4.43 5.41 0.17
N GLN A 98 -4.65 6.73 0.26
CA GLN A 98 -3.61 7.73 0.09
C GLN A 98 -3.55 8.63 1.32
N ASP A 99 -2.47 8.55 2.10
CA ASP A 99 -2.20 9.57 3.11
C ASP A 99 -1.41 10.70 2.46
N SER A 100 -1.76 11.92 2.86
CA SER A 100 -1.03 13.11 2.52
C SER A 100 -1.19 14.10 3.67
N VAL A 101 -0.07 14.55 4.22
CA VAL A 101 -0.06 15.53 5.31
C VAL A 101 0.66 16.77 4.82
N GLY A 102 -0.12 17.75 4.36
CA GLY A 102 0.38 19.05 3.90
C GLY A 102 0.80 19.09 2.43
N ARG A 103 0.62 18.03 1.63
CA ARG A 103 0.95 18.05 0.19
C ARG A 103 0.28 19.19 -0.55
N LEU A 104 -1.00 19.44 -0.28
CA LEU A 104 -1.76 20.58 -0.82
C LEU A 104 -1.07 21.94 -0.64
N GLN A 105 -0.30 22.11 0.44
CA GLN A 105 0.39 23.37 0.74
C GLN A 105 1.74 23.47 0.01
N ARG A 106 2.39 22.34 -0.28
CA ARG A 106 3.71 22.27 -0.92
C ARG A 106 3.65 22.10 -2.43
N ASP A 107 2.59 21.48 -2.92
CA ASP A 107 2.33 21.18 -4.31
C ASP A 107 0.92 21.67 -4.68
N PRO A 108 0.77 22.96 -5.02
CA PRO A 108 -0.52 23.54 -5.37
C PRO A 108 -1.16 22.91 -6.62
N GLY A 109 -0.36 22.19 -7.42
CA GLY A 109 -0.83 21.43 -8.59
C GLY A 109 -1.31 20.02 -8.24
N TRP A 110 -1.19 19.58 -6.99
CA TRP A 110 -1.70 18.31 -6.53
C TRP A 110 -3.10 18.45 -5.94
N SER A 111 -3.99 17.51 -6.29
CA SER A 111 -5.30 17.39 -5.65
C SER A 111 -5.63 15.92 -5.30
N PRO A 112 -6.45 15.68 -4.26
CA PRO A 112 -6.94 14.34 -3.93
C PRO A 112 -7.66 13.67 -5.12
N VAL A 113 -8.36 14.46 -5.95
CA VAL A 113 -9.08 13.95 -7.12
C VAL A 113 -8.09 13.46 -8.19
N GLU A 114 -7.02 14.19 -8.46
CA GLU A 114 -6.00 13.76 -9.42
C GLU A 114 -5.19 12.59 -8.90
N SER A 115 -4.89 12.55 -7.61
CA SER A 115 -4.24 11.42 -6.95
C SER A 115 -5.10 10.15 -7.11
N ALA A 116 -6.39 10.25 -6.81
CA ALA A 116 -7.33 9.13 -6.98
C ALA A 116 -7.49 8.71 -8.45
N ARG A 117 -7.53 9.66 -9.40
CA ARG A 117 -7.57 9.35 -10.84
C ARG A 117 -6.33 8.59 -11.29
N GLN A 118 -5.15 9.00 -10.87
CA GLN A 118 -3.89 8.33 -11.21
C GLN A 118 -3.88 6.87 -10.71
N SER A 119 -4.20 6.66 -9.43
CA SER A 119 -4.26 5.31 -8.87
C SER A 119 -5.32 4.45 -9.55
N ARG A 120 -6.50 5.01 -9.86
CA ARG A 120 -7.54 4.32 -10.63
C ARG A 120 -7.07 3.95 -12.03
N ASP A 121 -6.42 4.87 -12.73
CA ASP A 121 -5.95 4.64 -14.10
C ASP A 121 -4.85 3.57 -14.13
N TYR A 122 -3.96 3.54 -13.13
CA TYR A 122 -3.01 2.43 -12.97
C TYR A 122 -3.71 1.08 -12.77
N ILE A 123 -4.71 1.01 -11.91
CA ILE A 123 -5.50 -0.21 -11.70
C ILE A 123 -6.17 -0.66 -13.01
N ARG A 124 -6.86 0.26 -13.71
CA ARG A 124 -7.58 -0.04 -14.95
C ARG A 124 -6.65 -0.47 -16.08
N ASP A 125 -5.59 0.28 -16.31
CA ASP A 125 -4.81 0.20 -17.54
C ASP A 125 -3.63 -0.77 -17.41
N VAL A 126 -3.03 -0.87 -16.22
CA VAL A 126 -1.87 -1.73 -15.96
C VAL A 126 -2.29 -3.03 -15.31
N LEU A 127 -2.98 -2.96 -14.17
CA LEU A 127 -3.29 -4.15 -13.38
C LEU A 127 -4.48 -4.94 -13.94
N LYS A 128 -5.39 -4.28 -14.65
CA LYS A 128 -6.58 -4.86 -15.29
C LYS A 128 -7.39 -5.73 -14.34
N VAL A 129 -7.60 -5.19 -13.13
CA VAL A 129 -8.39 -5.80 -12.05
C VAL A 129 -9.76 -5.15 -11.95
#